data_AF-H6QTH7-F1
#
_entry.id   AF-H6QTH7-F1
#
_cell.length_a   1.000
_cell.length_b   1.000
_cell.length_c   1.000
_cell.angle_alpha   90.00
_cell.angle_beta   90.00
_cell.angle_gamma   90.00
#
_symmetry.space_group_name_H-M   'P 1'
#
loop_
_entity.id
_entity.type
_entity.pdbx_description
1 polymer ?
#
loop_
_entity_poly.entity_id
_entity_poly.type
_entity_poly.pdbx_seq_one_letter_code
_entity_poly.pdbx_strand_id
1 'polypeptide(L)' 'MSDQKTQLPDLSKTTFSIWKQKVLGYCQQLGFKKYLTTATAPAGTSPEGLEKFATDRSRTI' A
#
# COMPACT_ATOMS: atom_id res chain seq x y z
N MET A 1 -16.36 7.54 20.64
CA MET A 1 -16.34 8.04 19.24
C MET A 1 -15.42 7.09 18.48
N SER A 2 -15.95 6.15 17.68
CA SER A 2 -15.06 5.36 16.81
C SER A 2 -14.52 6.30 15.74
N ASP A 3 -13.22 6.55 15.72
CA ASP A 3 -12.57 7.39 14.73
C ASP A 3 -12.94 6.89 13.32
N GLN A 4 -13.81 7.61 12.60
CA GLN A 4 -14.12 7.34 11.19
C GLN A 4 -12.84 7.26 10.32
N LYS A 5 -11.73 7.83 10.80
CA LYS A 5 -10.41 7.82 10.16
C LYS A 5 -9.78 6.42 10.07
N THR A 6 -10.16 5.46 10.92
CA THR A 6 -9.63 4.08 10.88
C THR A 6 -10.56 3.09 10.20
N GLN A 7 -11.74 3.53 9.75
CA GLN A 7 -12.64 2.66 9.01
C GLN A 7 -12.08 2.41 7.60
N LEU A 8 -11.76 1.14 7.32
CA LEU A 8 -11.34 0.71 6.00
C LEU A 8 -12.45 1.01 4.98
N PRO A 9 -12.12 1.59 3.81
CA PRO A 9 -13.11 1.83 2.77
C PRO A 9 -13.68 0.48 2.29
N ASP A 10 -15.00 0.43 2.06
CA ASP A 10 -15.59 -0.71 1.36
C ASP A 10 -15.16 -0.69 -0.11
N LEU A 11 -14.61 -1.82 -0.54
CA LEU A 11 -13.98 -2.00 -1.84
C LEU A 11 -14.60 -3.15 -2.64
N SER A 12 -15.58 -3.85 -2.06
CA SER A 12 -16.20 -5.07 -2.58
C SER A 12 -16.83 -4.92 -3.97
N LYS A 13 -17.25 -3.69 -4.34
CA LYS A 13 -17.91 -3.38 -5.62
C LYS A 13 -17.12 -2.42 -6.51
N THR A 14 -15.79 -2.38 -6.37
CA THR A 14 -14.94 -1.48 -7.16
C THR A 14 -14.11 -2.21 -8.20
N THR A 15 -13.98 -1.62 -9.39
CA THR A 15 -13.03 -2.11 -10.40
C THR A 15 -11.59 -1.94 -9.90
N PHE A 16 -10.65 -2.75 -10.40
CA PHE A 16 -9.26 -2.71 -9.94
C PHE A 16 -8.63 -1.30 -10.00
N SER A 17 -8.93 -0.52 -11.04
CA SER A 17 -8.45 0.86 -11.17
C SER A 17 -8.99 1.78 -10.07
N ILE A 18 -10.29 1.68 -9.76
CA ILE A 18 -10.93 2.48 -8.71
C ILE A 18 -10.48 2.00 -7.32
N TRP A 19 -10.33 0.70 -7.14
CA TRP A 19 -9.76 0.08 -5.94
C TRP A 19 -8.38 0.66 -5.63
N LYS A 20 -7.49 0.68 -6.62
CA LYS A 20 -6.12 1.20 -6.49
C LYS A 20 -6.13 2.67 -6.07
N GLN A 21 -6.98 3.51 -6.67
CA GLN A 21 -7.08 4.93 -6.29
C GLN A 21 -7.62 5.13 -4.87
N LYS A 22 -8.64 4.36 -4.46
CA LYS A 22 -9.20 4.44 -3.09
C LYS A 22 -8.19 4.01 -2.03
N VAL A 23 -7.47 2.91 -2.26
CA VAL A 23 -6.40 2.45 -1.36
C VAL A 23 -5.29 3.50 -1.27
N LEU A 24 -4.85 4.05 -2.40
CA LEU A 24 -3.82 5.09 -2.43
C LEU A 24 -4.26 6.34 -1.65
N GLY A 25 -5.48 6.81 -1.86
CA GLY A 25 -6.05 7.96 -1.14
C GLY A 25 -6.16 7.71 0.36
N TYR A 26 -6.62 6.54 0.77
CA TYR A 26 -6.71 6.15 2.18
C TYR A 26 -5.34 6.13 2.86
N CYS A 27 -4.34 5.52 2.21
CA CYS A 27 -2.96 5.54 2.71
C CYS A 27 -2.38 6.96 2.80
N GLN A 28 -2.74 7.87 1.88
CA GLN A 28 -2.31 9.27 1.95
C GLN A 28 -2.94 10.00 3.13
N GLN A 29 -4.24 9.81 3.40
CA GLN A 29 -4.94 10.41 4.54
C GLN A 29 -4.37 9.98 5.90
N LEU A 30 -3.77 8.79 5.95
CA LEU A 30 -3.11 8.24 7.14
C LEU A 30 -1.61 8.56 7.22
N GLY A 31 -1.05 9.31 6.26
CA GLY A 31 0.38 9.65 6.25
C GLY A 31 1.28 8.50 5.80
N PHE A 32 0.72 7.41 5.26
CA PHE A 32 1.47 6.27 4.74
C PHE A 32 1.99 6.46 3.31
N LYS A 33 1.76 7.62 2.70
CA LYS A 33 2.24 7.94 1.34
C LYS A 33 3.73 7.59 1.15
N LYS A 34 4.56 7.89 2.15
CA LYS A 34 6.00 7.58 2.12
C LYS A 34 6.27 6.09 1.89
N TYR A 35 5.50 5.20 2.52
CA TYR A 35 5.69 3.76 2.35
C TYR A 35 5.18 3.23 0.99
N LEU A 36 4.30 3.96 0.31
CA LEU A 36 3.83 3.60 -1.03
C LEU A 36 4.78 4.05 -2.14
N THR A 37 5.54 5.13 -1.90
CA THR A 37 6.45 5.71 -2.90
C THR A 37 7.91 5.36 -2.65
N THR A 38 8.26 4.91 -1.45
CA THR A 38 9.63 4.61 -1.08
C THR A 38 10.08 3.29 -1.72
N ALA A 39 11.21 3.37 -2.42
CA ALA A 39 11.91 2.26 -3.05
C ALA A 39 12.59 1.30 -2.04
N THR A 40 12.55 1.64 -0.77
CA THR A 40 13.22 0.95 0.32
C THR A 40 12.19 0.10 1.06
N ALA A 41 12.51 -1.18 1.24
CA ALA A 41 11.66 -2.06 2.03
C ALA A 41 11.50 -1.53 3.47
N PRO A 42 10.33 -1.74 4.11
CA PRO A 42 10.12 -1.37 5.50
C PRO A 42 11.17 -2.00 6.43
N ALA A 43 11.60 -1.26 7.45
CA ALA A 43 12.46 -1.81 8.49
C ALA A 43 11.75 -2.99 9.19
N GLY A 44 12.44 -4.13 9.30
CA GLY A 44 11.86 -5.38 9.83
C GLY A 44 11.31 -6.33 8.77
N THR A 45 11.46 -6.03 7.47
CA THR A 45 11.19 -7.00 6.40
C THR A 45 12.17 -8.18 6.53
N SER A 46 11.66 -9.41 6.55
CA SER A 46 12.51 -10.60 6.56
C SER A 46 13.39 -10.65 5.30
N PRO A 47 14.56 -11.30 5.35
CA PRO A 47 15.44 -11.43 4.19
C PRO A 47 14.72 -11.98 2.95
N GLU A 48 13.85 -12.98 3.11
CA GLU A 48 13.01 -13.52 2.03
C GLU A 48 12.01 -12.50 1.47
N GLY A 49 11.44 -11.65 2.33
CA GLY A 49 10.56 -10.56 1.92
C GLY A 49 11.30 -9.46 1.16
N LEU A 50 12.57 -9.23 1.50
CA LEU A 50 13.44 -8.27 0.84
C LEU A 50 13.81 -8.72 -0.59
N GLU A 51 14.17 -10.00 -0.76
CA GLU A 51 14.45 -10.59 -2.07
C GLU A 51 13.23 -10.56 -2.97
N LYS A 52 12.04 -10.97 -2.47
CA LYS A 52 10.80 -10.88 -3.24
C LYS A 52 10.47 -9.46 -3.64
N PHE A 53 10.62 -8.49 -2.74
CA PHE A 53 10.40 -7.08 -3.04
C PHE A 53 11.32 -6.57 -4.16
N ALA A 54 12.59 -6.95 -4.13
CA ALA A 54 13.55 -6.61 -5.18
C ALA A 54 13.19 -7.27 -6.53
N THR A 55 12.82 -8.55 -6.51
CA THR A 55 12.41 -9.31 -7.72
C THR A 55 11.13 -8.75 -8.36
N ASP A 56 10.06 -8.51 -7.59
CA ASP A 56 8.79 -7.96 -8.10
C ASP A 56 8.97 -6.56 -8.71
N ARG A 57 9.81 -5.73 -8.08
CA ARG A 57 10.17 -4.42 -8.63
C ARG A 57 10.89 -4.54 -9.97
N SER A 58 11.83 -5.48 -10.08
CA SER A 58 12.63 -5.70 -11.29
C SER A 58 11.81 -6.24 -12.46
N ARG A 59 10.64 -6.82 -12.17
CA ARG A 59 9.71 -7.37 -13.15
C ARG A 59 8.81 -6.32 -13.81
N THR A 60 8.82 -5.08 -13.31
CA THR A 60 8.01 -3.97 -13.84
C THR A 60 8.76 -3.18 -14.92
N ILE A 61 9.41 -3.88 -15.87
CA ILE A 61 9.99 -3.32 -17.10
C ILE A 61 9.38 -4.04 -18.30
#